data_AF-A0AA96TX25-F1
#
_entry.id   AF-A0AA96TX25-F1
#
_cell.length_a   1.000
_cell.length_b   1.000
_cell.length_c   1.000
_cell.angle_alpha   90.00
_cell.angle_beta   90.00
_cell.angle_gamma   90.00
#
_symmetry.space_group_name_H-M   'P 1'
#
loop_
_entity.id
_entity.type
_entity.pdbx_description
1 polymer ?
#
loop_
_entity_poly.entity_id
_entity_poly.type
_entity_poly.pdbx_seq_one_letter_code
_entity_poly.pdbx_strand_id
1 'polypeptide(L)'
;MKNSIIITLLLFTLAAKAQNCNNNLYGNFKVVGKSMYTSFTFDANGKVAIAPFTKIKANYFHRNDSLFVFPDKGILIFKIVNNKTLKGVGKWTKDVLWVNSSGKTVKNNRKNNKKASTRAQLLSSFYDLQKTHSKTSLLVYTKNTVSKYNNLCKRNVVESCMLLLKREEGISNLEKLLKKNTKINTKLVNYAKKAFFLGNYDAYAHLGAYYISINKREQGITYLKKAHKKGNAKAFNMLIDLDLL
;
A
#
# COMPACT_ATOMS: atom_id res chain seq x y z
N MET A 1 -0.39 21.45 -56.47
CA MET A 1 -0.13 20.37 -55.49
C MET A 1 0.34 20.95 -54.15
N LYS A 2 -0.51 21.76 -53.49
CA LYS A 2 -0.18 22.44 -52.21
C LYS A 2 -1.14 22.09 -51.06
N ASN A 3 -2.03 21.12 -51.27
CA ASN A 3 -3.08 20.77 -50.30
C ASN A 3 -2.94 19.36 -49.68
N SER A 4 -1.81 18.67 -49.89
CA SER A 4 -1.63 17.28 -49.40
C SER A 4 -0.68 17.13 -48.21
N ILE A 5 -0.18 18.22 -47.61
CA ILE A 5 0.77 18.15 -46.48
C ILE A 5 0.10 18.40 -45.10
N ILE A 6 -1.14 18.88 -45.06
CA ILE A 6 -1.80 19.25 -43.79
C ILE A 6 -2.55 18.07 -43.13
N ILE A 7 -2.80 16.97 -43.82
CA ILE A 7 -3.56 15.83 -43.26
C ILE A 7 -2.66 14.84 -42.49
N THR A 8 -1.34 14.88 -42.69
CA THR A 8 -0.41 13.92 -42.05
C THR A 8 0.04 14.33 -40.64
N LEU A 9 -0.25 15.54 -40.18
CA LEU A 9 0.19 16.05 -38.86
C LEU A 9 -0.90 16.00 -37.77
N LEU A 10 -2.13 15.60 -38.09
CA LEU A 10 -3.25 15.52 -37.14
C LEU A 10 -3.55 14.11 -36.62
N LEU A 11 -2.81 13.08 -37.06
CA LEU A 11 -3.00 11.69 -36.65
C LEU A 11 -2.00 11.19 -35.60
N PHE A 12 -1.01 11.99 -35.20
CA PHE A 12 -0.03 11.61 -34.17
C PHE A 12 -0.36 12.07 -32.74
N THR A 13 -1.50 12.73 -32.49
CA THR A 13 -1.89 13.21 -31.15
C THR A 13 -2.77 12.24 -30.34
N LEU A 14 -3.07 11.04 -30.85
CA LEU A 14 -4.01 10.09 -30.19
C LEU A 14 -3.40 8.72 -29.85
N ALA A 15 -2.11 8.65 -29.53
CA ALA A 15 -1.52 7.44 -28.96
C ALA A 15 -0.58 7.68 -27.78
N ALA A 16 -0.71 8.80 -27.06
CA ALA A 16 -0.51 8.72 -25.62
C ALA A 16 -1.73 7.99 -25.06
N LYS A 17 -1.78 6.65 -25.17
CA LYS A 17 -2.68 5.87 -24.30
C LYS A 17 -2.20 6.18 -22.88
N ALA A 18 -2.80 7.19 -22.25
CA ALA A 18 -2.68 7.41 -20.84
C ALA A 18 -2.91 6.04 -20.21
N GLN A 19 -1.87 5.49 -19.57
CA GLN A 19 -1.98 4.18 -18.95
C GLN A 19 -3.15 4.31 -17.96
N ASN A 20 -4.27 3.64 -18.26
CA ASN A 20 -5.54 3.87 -17.58
C ASN A 20 -5.50 3.18 -16.23
N CYS A 21 -4.82 3.81 -15.27
CA CYS A 21 -4.82 3.36 -13.89
C CYS A 21 -6.21 3.55 -13.29
N ASN A 22 -6.80 2.45 -12.82
CA ASN A 22 -8.12 2.45 -12.22
C ASN A 22 -8.15 1.48 -11.04
N ASN A 23 -9.25 1.47 -10.31
CA ASN A 23 -9.46 0.62 -9.14
C ASN A 23 -10.94 0.26 -9.03
N ASN A 24 -11.58 -0.03 -10.17
CA ASN A 24 -12.99 -0.39 -10.27
C ASN A 24 -13.25 -1.91 -10.22
N LEU A 25 -12.22 -2.75 -10.03
CA LEU A 25 -12.38 -4.19 -9.91
C LEU A 25 -13.26 -4.51 -8.70
N TYR A 26 -14.23 -5.41 -8.85
CA TYR A 26 -15.13 -5.76 -7.76
C TYR A 26 -15.53 -7.23 -7.83
N GLY A 27 -15.87 -7.80 -6.68
CA GLY A 27 -16.24 -9.21 -6.58
C GLY A 27 -15.35 -9.98 -5.62
N ASN A 28 -15.69 -11.26 -5.43
CA ASN A 28 -15.01 -12.16 -4.52
C ASN A 28 -14.31 -13.26 -5.32
N PHE A 29 -13.00 -13.15 -5.45
CA PHE A 29 -12.17 -14.04 -6.24
C PHE A 29 -11.61 -15.12 -5.33
N LYS A 30 -12.07 -16.36 -5.48
CA LYS A 30 -11.64 -17.52 -4.71
C LYS A 30 -10.57 -18.29 -5.46
N VAL A 31 -9.60 -18.82 -4.73
CA VAL A 31 -8.52 -19.63 -5.31
C VAL A 31 -9.06 -20.89 -5.97
N VAL A 32 -8.49 -21.27 -7.11
CA VAL A 32 -8.62 -22.60 -7.70
C VAL A 32 -7.39 -23.40 -7.27
N GLY A 33 -7.59 -24.46 -6.48
CA GLY A 33 -6.51 -25.26 -5.91
C GLY A 33 -6.00 -24.73 -4.56
N LYS A 34 -4.69 -24.88 -4.29
CA LYS A 34 -4.05 -24.50 -3.02
C LYS A 34 -3.25 -23.21 -3.17
N SER A 35 -3.40 -22.30 -2.22
CA SER A 35 -2.58 -21.08 -2.10
C SER A 35 -2.61 -20.56 -0.66
N MET A 36 -1.57 -19.81 -0.28
CA MET A 36 -1.55 -19.05 0.98
C MET A 36 -2.72 -18.04 1.05
N TYR A 37 -3.13 -17.49 -0.10
CA TYR A 37 -4.24 -16.55 -0.19
C TYR A 37 -5.47 -17.24 -0.77
N THR A 38 -6.46 -17.51 0.08
CA THR A 38 -7.64 -18.29 -0.31
C THR A 38 -8.68 -17.46 -1.06
N SER A 39 -8.78 -16.16 -0.80
CA SER A 39 -9.64 -15.27 -1.58
C SER A 39 -9.25 -13.80 -1.52
N PHE A 40 -9.68 -13.04 -2.54
CA PHE A 40 -9.60 -11.58 -2.60
C PHE A 40 -10.98 -10.98 -2.82
N THR A 41 -11.43 -10.11 -1.93
CA THR A 41 -12.71 -9.39 -2.06
C THR A 41 -12.44 -7.92 -2.40
N PHE A 42 -12.71 -7.52 -3.64
CA PHE A 42 -12.47 -6.15 -4.12
C PHE A 42 -13.73 -5.30 -4.07
N ASP A 43 -13.59 -4.04 -3.63
CA ASP A 43 -14.72 -3.15 -3.32
C ASP A 43 -15.09 -2.13 -4.41
N ALA A 44 -14.52 -2.24 -5.61
CA ALA A 44 -14.64 -1.25 -6.70
C ALA A 44 -14.04 0.15 -6.43
N ASN A 45 -13.35 0.36 -5.31
CA ASN A 45 -12.86 1.67 -4.88
C ASN A 45 -11.43 1.62 -4.27
N GLY A 46 -10.63 0.64 -4.71
CA GLY A 46 -9.23 0.53 -4.33
C GLY A 46 -8.96 -0.12 -2.97
N LYS A 47 -9.95 -0.74 -2.31
CA LYS A 47 -9.72 -1.59 -1.12
C LYS A 47 -10.01 -3.06 -1.41
N VAL A 48 -9.14 -3.93 -0.91
CA VAL A 48 -9.29 -5.38 -1.01
C VAL A 48 -9.12 -6.04 0.35
N ALA A 49 -10.02 -6.96 0.67
CA ALA A 49 -9.88 -7.86 1.82
C ALA A 49 -9.25 -9.18 1.34
N ILE A 50 -8.28 -9.69 2.10
CA ILE A 50 -7.45 -10.84 1.71
C ILE A 50 -7.66 -11.98 2.70
N ALA A 51 -8.16 -13.13 2.26
CA ALA A 51 -8.34 -14.31 3.10
C ALA A 51 -7.12 -15.26 3.02
N PRO A 52 -6.83 -16.07 4.06
CA PRO A 52 -7.61 -16.27 5.29
C PRO A 52 -7.51 -15.13 6.31
N PHE A 53 -6.67 -14.12 6.05
CA PHE A 53 -6.41 -13.01 6.96
C PHE A 53 -7.51 -11.93 6.90
N THR A 54 -8.71 -12.24 7.40
CA THR A 54 -9.92 -11.39 7.32
C THR A 54 -9.76 -9.94 7.79
N LYS A 55 -8.72 -9.62 8.57
CA LYS A 55 -8.38 -8.27 9.05
C LYS A 55 -7.45 -7.48 8.12
N ILE A 56 -6.81 -8.11 7.13
CA ILE A 56 -5.94 -7.41 6.17
C ILE A 56 -6.81 -6.70 5.14
N LYS A 57 -6.81 -5.37 5.22
CA LYS A 57 -7.35 -4.47 4.20
C LYS A 57 -6.19 -3.82 3.48
N ALA A 58 -5.97 -4.20 2.23
CA ALA A 58 -4.94 -3.65 1.38
C ALA A 58 -5.52 -2.62 0.40
N ASN A 59 -4.66 -1.76 -0.14
CA ASN A 59 -5.01 -0.97 -1.30
C ASN A 59 -4.68 -1.73 -2.59
N TYR A 60 -5.40 -1.41 -3.66
CA TYR A 60 -5.09 -1.94 -4.99
C TYR A 60 -5.33 -0.90 -6.07
N PHE A 61 -4.65 -1.09 -7.20
CA PHE A 61 -4.99 -0.49 -8.47
C PHE A 61 -4.74 -1.51 -9.58
N HIS A 62 -5.33 -1.29 -10.74
CA HIS A 62 -4.94 -1.98 -11.95
C HIS A 62 -4.57 -0.97 -13.03
N ARG A 63 -3.67 -1.39 -13.92
CA ARG A 63 -3.19 -0.66 -15.08
C ARG A 63 -3.27 -1.63 -16.24
N ASN A 64 -4.18 -1.36 -17.18
CA ASN A 64 -4.53 -2.30 -18.25
C ASN A 64 -4.99 -3.66 -17.67
N ASP A 65 -4.40 -4.76 -18.12
CA ASP A 65 -4.66 -6.12 -17.64
C ASP A 65 -3.85 -6.49 -16.39
N SER A 66 -3.07 -5.57 -15.81
CA SER A 66 -2.23 -5.85 -14.64
C SER A 66 -2.83 -5.28 -13.37
N LEU A 67 -3.07 -6.13 -12.37
CA LEU A 67 -3.59 -5.77 -11.05
C LEU A 67 -2.47 -5.83 -10.00
N PHE A 68 -2.38 -4.80 -9.18
CA PHE A 68 -1.39 -4.63 -8.12
C PHE A 68 -2.10 -4.47 -6.78
N VAL A 69 -1.79 -5.36 -5.83
CA VAL A 69 -2.33 -5.35 -4.47
C VAL A 69 -1.19 -5.14 -3.48
N PHE A 70 -1.39 -4.23 -2.51
CA PHE A 70 -0.38 -3.80 -1.55
C PHE A 70 -0.70 -4.34 -0.15
N PRO A 71 -0.41 -5.61 0.16
CA PRO A 71 -0.45 -6.10 1.52
C PRO A 71 0.78 -5.61 2.31
N ASP A 72 0.92 -6.10 3.53
CA ASP A 72 1.97 -5.74 4.49
C ASP A 72 3.41 -6.10 4.07
N LYS A 73 3.62 -7.27 3.44
CA LYS A 73 4.97 -7.86 3.20
C LYS A 73 5.51 -7.73 1.77
N GLY A 74 4.66 -7.48 0.77
CA GLY A 74 5.12 -7.37 -0.62
C GLY A 74 3.99 -7.27 -1.62
N ILE A 75 4.22 -6.59 -2.74
CA ILE A 75 3.17 -6.33 -3.73
C ILE A 75 2.79 -7.63 -4.44
N LEU A 76 1.52 -8.00 -4.40
CA LEU A 76 0.97 -9.10 -5.16
C LEU A 76 0.57 -8.57 -6.54
N ILE A 77 0.99 -9.28 -7.58
CA ILE A 77 0.73 -8.89 -8.98
C ILE A 77 -0.05 -10.00 -9.66
N PHE A 78 -1.10 -9.62 -10.37
CA PHE A 78 -1.97 -10.51 -11.12
C PHE A 78 -2.18 -9.99 -12.54
N LYS A 79 -2.39 -10.90 -13.49
CA LYS A 79 -3.00 -10.62 -14.78
C LYS A 79 -4.51 -10.81 -14.66
N ILE A 80 -5.27 -9.80 -15.06
CA ILE A 80 -6.72 -9.86 -15.25
C ILE A 80 -6.95 -10.55 -16.59
N VAL A 81 -7.31 -11.82 -16.56
CA VAL A 81 -7.58 -12.61 -17.79
C VAL A 81 -8.91 -12.18 -18.40
N ASN A 82 -9.90 -11.96 -17.54
CA ASN A 82 -11.22 -11.42 -17.86
C ASN A 82 -11.85 -10.88 -16.55
N ASN A 83 -13.07 -10.35 -16.61
CA ASN A 83 -13.78 -9.80 -15.44
C ASN A 83 -14.07 -10.84 -14.32
N LYS A 84 -13.84 -12.13 -14.58
CA LYS A 84 -14.09 -13.23 -13.65
C LYS A 84 -12.82 -13.95 -13.20
N THR A 85 -11.66 -13.71 -13.81
CA THR A 85 -10.47 -14.53 -13.57
C THR A 85 -9.21 -13.68 -13.41
N LEU A 86 -8.51 -13.92 -12.30
CA LEU A 86 -7.18 -13.37 -12.01
C LEU A 86 -6.16 -14.51 -12.06
N LYS A 87 -5.07 -14.31 -12.78
CA LYS A 87 -3.90 -15.21 -12.78
C LYS A 87 -2.74 -14.53 -12.06
N GLY A 88 -2.19 -15.14 -11.02
CA GLY A 88 -1.04 -14.57 -10.33
C GLY A 88 0.24 -14.68 -11.14
N VAL A 89 1.03 -13.60 -11.13
CA VAL A 89 2.31 -13.50 -11.85
C VAL A 89 3.48 -13.11 -10.93
N GLY A 90 3.20 -12.78 -9.66
CA GLY A 90 4.21 -12.46 -8.67
C GLY A 90 4.80 -13.71 -8.01
N LYS A 91 5.96 -13.57 -7.34
CA LYS A 91 6.66 -14.67 -6.66
C LYS A 91 5.75 -15.52 -5.74
N TRP A 92 4.82 -14.88 -5.02
CA TRP A 92 3.93 -15.54 -4.06
C TRP A 92 2.61 -16.04 -4.65
N THR A 93 2.29 -15.67 -5.89
CA THR A 93 1.01 -15.99 -6.54
C THR A 93 1.18 -16.68 -7.89
N LYS A 94 2.41 -17.00 -8.28
CA LYS A 94 2.78 -17.46 -9.62
C LYS A 94 1.92 -18.65 -10.05
N ASP A 95 1.28 -18.50 -11.21
CA ASP A 95 0.46 -19.51 -11.89
C ASP A 95 -0.77 -20.02 -11.11
N VAL A 96 -1.10 -19.38 -9.99
CA VAL A 96 -2.35 -19.64 -9.27
C VAL A 96 -3.49 -18.83 -9.88
N LEU A 97 -4.68 -19.43 -9.97
CA LEU A 97 -5.88 -18.80 -10.47
C LEU A 97 -6.83 -18.43 -9.34
N TRP A 98 -7.47 -17.27 -9.45
CA TRP A 98 -8.61 -16.90 -8.64
C TRP A 98 -9.81 -16.56 -9.53
N VAL A 99 -10.95 -17.19 -9.25
CA VAL A 99 -12.17 -17.06 -10.03
C VAL A 99 -13.25 -16.38 -9.18
N ASN A 100 -13.95 -15.43 -9.78
CA ASN A 100 -15.02 -14.67 -9.14
C ASN A 100 -16.19 -15.61 -8.81
N SER A 101 -16.45 -15.77 -7.51
CA SER A 101 -17.53 -16.59 -6.97
C SER A 101 -18.86 -15.83 -7.13
N SER A 102 -19.69 -16.29 -8.05
CA SER A 102 -20.98 -15.70 -8.45
C SER A 102 -22.03 -15.54 -7.33
N GLY A 103 -21.80 -16.08 -6.12
CA GLY A 103 -22.81 -16.16 -5.05
C GLY A 103 -22.74 -15.09 -3.94
N LYS A 104 -21.80 -14.14 -3.94
CA LYS A 104 -21.79 -13.04 -2.96
C LYS A 104 -21.70 -11.68 -3.64
N THR A 105 -22.78 -10.91 -3.54
CA THR A 105 -22.84 -9.52 -4.02
C THR A 105 -21.90 -8.67 -3.18
N VAL A 106 -20.69 -8.41 -3.70
CA VAL A 106 -19.78 -7.46 -3.06
C VAL A 106 -20.33 -6.06 -3.31
N LYS A 107 -20.54 -5.30 -2.23
CA LYS A 107 -21.00 -3.92 -2.32
C LYS A 107 -20.00 -3.09 -3.13
N ASN A 108 -20.49 -2.45 -4.18
CA ASN A 108 -19.73 -1.44 -4.91
C ASN A 108 -19.61 -0.18 -4.04
N ASN A 109 -18.39 0.13 -3.57
CA ASN A 109 -18.13 1.27 -2.70
C ASN A 109 -17.66 2.52 -3.47
N ARG A 110 -17.73 2.50 -4.80
CA ARG A 110 -17.32 3.62 -5.65
C ARG A 110 -18.37 4.73 -5.62
N LYS A 111 -18.03 5.83 -4.94
CA LYS A 111 -18.88 7.02 -4.86
C LYS A 111 -18.56 8.10 -5.89
N ASN A 112 -17.31 8.17 -6.35
CA ASN A 112 -16.86 9.23 -7.26
C ASN A 112 -15.74 8.69 -8.17
N ASN A 113 -16.02 8.62 -9.47
CA ASN A 113 -15.10 8.06 -10.47
C ASN A 113 -13.78 8.83 -10.55
N LYS A 114 -13.83 10.17 -10.62
CA LYS A 114 -12.62 11.01 -10.72
C LYS A 114 -11.70 10.82 -9.52
N LYS A 115 -12.25 10.90 -8.30
CA LYS A 115 -11.49 10.69 -7.05
C LYS A 115 -10.91 9.27 -6.96
N ALA A 116 -11.65 8.25 -7.37
CA ALA A 116 -11.18 6.87 -7.36
C ALA A 116 -10.02 6.66 -8.35
N SER A 117 -10.15 7.17 -9.57
CA SER A 117 -9.08 7.14 -10.58
C SER A 117 -7.84 7.93 -10.15
N THR A 118 -7.99 9.12 -9.54
CA THR A 118 -6.86 9.87 -8.99
C THR A 118 -6.11 9.08 -7.91
N ARG A 119 -6.81 8.35 -7.04
CA ARG A 119 -6.17 7.47 -6.04
C ARG A 119 -5.42 6.32 -6.70
N ALA A 120 -6.00 5.70 -7.72
CA ALA A 120 -5.33 4.65 -8.48
C ALA A 120 -4.04 5.17 -9.14
N GLN A 121 -4.08 6.35 -9.77
CA GLN A 121 -2.90 6.99 -10.37
C GLN A 121 -1.81 7.30 -9.34
N LEU A 122 -2.20 7.82 -8.18
CA LEU A 122 -1.29 8.10 -7.07
C LEU A 122 -0.58 6.84 -6.55
N LEU A 123 -1.34 5.77 -6.31
CA LEU A 123 -0.79 4.49 -5.87
C LEU A 123 0.11 3.87 -6.94
N SER A 124 -0.25 4.06 -8.21
CA SER A 124 0.57 3.66 -9.35
C SER A 124 1.89 4.42 -9.42
N SER A 125 1.88 5.72 -9.13
CA SER A 125 3.11 6.54 -9.06
C SER A 125 4.03 6.07 -7.92
N PHE A 126 3.45 5.65 -6.79
CA PHE A 126 4.20 5.02 -5.71
C PHE A 126 4.87 3.71 -6.16
N TYR A 127 4.14 2.85 -6.88
CA TYR A 127 4.67 1.61 -7.43
C TYR A 127 5.86 1.84 -8.36
N ASP A 128 5.71 2.75 -9.33
CA ASP A 128 6.76 3.04 -10.30
C ASP A 128 8.03 3.53 -9.60
N LEU A 129 7.88 4.42 -8.59
CA LEU A 129 9.00 4.92 -7.80
C LEU A 129 9.66 3.82 -6.95
N GLN A 130 8.90 2.85 -6.44
CA GLN A 130 9.47 1.72 -5.72
C GLN A 130 10.23 0.77 -6.65
N LYS A 131 9.74 0.56 -7.88
CA LYS A 131 10.40 -0.30 -8.87
C LYS A 131 11.80 0.22 -9.21
N THR A 132 11.96 1.54 -9.39
CA THR A 132 13.25 2.17 -9.67
C THR A 132 14.27 2.05 -8.55
N HIS A 133 13.82 1.81 -7.31
CA HIS A 133 14.67 1.74 -6.11
C HIS A 133 14.63 0.40 -5.38
N SER A 134 14.08 -0.64 -6.01
CA SER A 134 13.77 -1.93 -5.37
C SER A 134 14.99 -2.66 -4.77
N LYS A 135 16.21 -2.36 -5.24
CA LYS A 135 17.48 -2.93 -4.72
C LYS A 135 18.20 -2.04 -3.71
N THR A 136 17.71 -0.83 -3.48
CA THR A 136 18.38 0.19 -2.68
C THR A 136 17.80 0.20 -1.27
N SER A 137 18.65 0.21 -0.24
CA SER A 137 18.18 0.41 1.14
C SER A 137 17.43 1.73 1.26
N LEU A 138 16.28 1.73 1.94
CA LEU A 138 15.50 2.94 2.22
C LEU A 138 16.34 4.04 2.89
N LEU A 139 17.38 3.65 3.64
CA LEU A 139 18.27 4.55 4.37
C LEU A 139 19.12 5.41 3.42
N VAL A 140 19.50 4.87 2.26
CA VAL A 140 20.39 5.55 1.29
C VAL A 140 19.63 6.27 0.18
N TYR A 141 18.30 6.39 0.29
CA TYR A 141 17.50 7.16 -0.65
C TYR A 141 17.95 8.62 -0.68
N THR A 142 18.14 9.14 -1.89
CA THR A 142 18.52 10.55 -2.11
C THR A 142 17.45 11.50 -1.55
N LYS A 143 17.85 12.75 -1.25
CA LYS A 143 16.91 13.81 -0.84
C LYS A 143 15.77 13.98 -1.85
N ASN A 144 16.06 13.87 -3.15
CA ASN A 144 15.05 13.95 -4.21
C ASN A 144 14.05 12.79 -4.13
N THR A 145 14.54 11.55 -3.99
CA THR A 145 13.68 10.37 -3.82
C THR A 145 12.78 10.50 -2.59
N VAL A 146 13.34 10.93 -1.45
CA VAL A 146 12.58 11.16 -0.21
C VAL A 146 11.53 12.26 -0.40
N SER A 147 11.83 13.32 -1.16
CA SER A 147 10.87 14.38 -1.48
C SER A 147 9.67 13.87 -2.29
N LYS A 148 9.91 12.99 -3.27
CA LYS A 148 8.85 12.36 -4.08
C LYS A 148 7.92 11.51 -3.22
N TYR A 149 8.45 10.66 -2.34
CA TYR A 149 7.64 9.90 -1.39
C TYR A 149 6.89 10.81 -0.40
N ASN A 150 7.51 11.91 0.04
CA ASN A 150 6.85 12.90 0.88
C ASN A 150 5.63 13.52 0.18
N ASN A 151 5.75 13.87 -1.11
CA ASN A 151 4.63 14.38 -1.89
C ASN A 151 3.47 13.37 -1.94
N LEU A 152 3.78 12.10 -2.21
CA LEU A 152 2.77 11.03 -2.23
C LEU A 152 2.10 10.84 -0.86
N CYS A 153 2.87 10.86 0.23
CA CYS A 153 2.31 10.79 1.58
C CYS A 153 1.44 12.03 1.90
N LYS A 154 1.87 13.24 1.49
CA LYS A 154 1.04 14.47 1.58
C LYS A 154 -0.29 14.32 0.85
N ARG A 155 -0.29 13.65 -0.30
CA ARG A 155 -1.48 13.33 -1.11
C ARG A 155 -2.22 12.06 -0.67
N ASN A 156 -1.99 11.61 0.56
CA ASN A 156 -2.72 10.52 1.23
C ASN A 156 -2.46 9.12 0.66
N VAL A 157 -1.31 8.89 0.02
CA VAL A 157 -0.83 7.53 -0.29
C VAL A 157 -0.23 6.93 0.98
N VAL A 158 -0.98 6.04 1.63
CA VAL A 158 -0.62 5.48 2.94
C VAL A 158 0.63 4.61 2.87
N GLU A 159 0.85 3.90 1.76
CA GLU A 159 2.05 3.11 1.49
C GLU A 159 3.31 3.98 1.53
N SER A 160 3.22 5.19 0.99
CA SER A 160 4.31 6.16 1.01
C SER A 160 4.59 6.66 2.43
N CYS A 161 3.54 6.92 3.21
CA CYS A 161 3.71 7.29 4.62
C CYS A 161 4.36 6.16 5.43
N MET A 162 3.94 4.91 5.21
CA MET A 162 4.53 3.74 5.88
C MET A 162 5.99 3.49 5.48
N LEU A 163 6.33 3.70 4.20
CA LEU A 163 7.71 3.60 3.72
C LEU A 163 8.61 4.65 4.39
N LEU A 164 8.14 5.90 4.47
CA LEU A 164 8.86 6.97 5.16
C LEU A 164 8.96 6.73 6.66
N LEU A 165 7.90 6.22 7.30
CA LEU A 165 7.94 5.80 8.71
C LEU A 165 9.05 4.79 8.96
N LYS A 166 9.09 3.69 8.19
CA LYS A 166 10.12 2.64 8.32
C LYS A 166 11.53 3.16 8.09
N ARG A 167 11.69 4.11 7.15
CA ARG A 167 12.98 4.78 6.93
C ARG A 167 13.43 5.55 8.17
N GLU A 168 12.56 6.37 8.73
CA GLU A 168 12.88 7.17 9.92
C GLU A 168 13.12 6.29 11.15
N GLU A 169 12.40 5.18 11.30
CA GLU A 169 12.70 4.15 12.31
C GLU A 169 14.12 3.60 12.16
N GLY A 170 14.51 3.24 10.93
CA GLY A 170 15.87 2.75 10.67
C GLY A 170 16.96 3.78 10.96
N ILE A 171 16.70 5.06 10.67
CA ILE A 171 17.62 6.17 11.04
C ILE A 171 17.74 6.27 12.55
N SER A 172 16.62 6.28 13.28
CA SER A 172 16.65 6.38 14.74
C SER A 172 17.31 5.17 15.41
N ASN A 173 17.14 3.96 14.85
CA ASN A 173 17.85 2.77 15.32
C ASN A 173 19.37 2.91 15.12
N LEU A 174 19.81 3.43 13.97
CA LEU A 174 21.23 3.70 13.72
C LEU A 174 21.78 4.76 14.68
N GLU A 175 21.06 5.86 14.90
CA GLU A 175 21.44 6.90 15.87
C GLU A 175 21.60 6.33 17.29
N LYS A 176 20.70 5.44 17.71
CA LYS A 176 20.79 4.73 18.99
C LYS A 176 22.04 3.85 19.08
N LEU A 177 22.35 3.07 18.05
CA LEU A 177 23.56 2.24 18.01
C LEU A 177 24.84 3.09 18.11
N LEU A 178 24.81 4.29 17.51
CA LEU A 178 25.89 5.26 17.58
C LEU A 178 25.91 6.06 18.89
N LYS A 179 25.10 5.68 19.89
CA LYS A 179 24.95 6.38 21.18
C LYS A 179 24.64 7.87 21.05
N LYS A 180 23.97 8.28 19.96
CA LYS A 180 23.53 9.67 19.76
C LYS A 180 22.26 9.95 20.56
N ASN A 181 22.00 11.24 20.79
CA ASN A 181 20.88 11.75 21.56
C ASN A 181 19.53 11.14 21.11
N THR A 182 18.80 10.52 22.02
CA THR A 182 17.49 9.87 21.80
C THR A 182 16.33 10.88 21.74
N LYS A 183 16.55 12.03 21.12
CA LYS A 183 15.49 13.01 20.87
C LYS A 183 14.40 12.37 20.02
N ILE A 184 13.16 12.79 20.26
CA ILE A 184 12.02 12.30 19.48
C ILE A 184 12.20 12.72 18.02
N ASN A 185 12.19 11.76 17.11
CA ASN A 185 12.15 11.98 15.68
C ASN A 185 10.73 12.42 15.29
N THR A 186 10.55 13.73 15.12
CA THR A 186 9.25 14.33 14.79
C THR A 186 8.72 13.89 13.42
N LYS A 187 9.60 13.58 12.45
CA LYS A 187 9.19 13.06 11.14
C LYS A 187 8.56 11.68 11.28
N LEU A 188 9.20 10.79 12.04
CA LEU A 188 8.68 9.45 12.36
C LEU A 188 7.26 9.56 12.96
N VAL A 189 7.09 10.39 13.99
CA VAL A 189 5.80 10.62 14.65
C VAL A 189 4.74 11.12 13.65
N ASN A 190 5.09 12.07 12.78
CA ASN A 190 4.17 12.65 11.80
C ASN A 190 3.74 11.62 10.75
N TYR A 191 4.66 10.81 10.23
CA TYR A 191 4.33 9.75 9.28
C TYR A 191 3.43 8.70 9.92
N ALA A 192 3.72 8.29 11.15
CA ALA A 192 2.90 7.34 11.89
C ALA A 192 1.47 7.84 12.13
N LYS A 193 1.31 9.07 12.63
CA LYS A 193 0.00 9.69 12.82
C LYS A 193 -0.80 9.78 11.53
N LYS A 194 -0.15 10.19 10.44
CA LYS A 194 -0.82 10.28 9.14
C LYS A 194 -1.23 8.91 8.61
N ALA A 195 -0.36 7.92 8.66
CA ALA A 195 -0.68 6.57 8.19
C ALA A 195 -1.81 5.92 9.00
N PHE A 196 -1.81 6.13 10.33
CA PHE A 196 -2.90 5.69 11.20
C PHE A 196 -4.24 6.33 10.83
N PHE A 197 -4.26 7.65 10.60
CA PHE A 197 -5.46 8.38 10.17
C PHE A 197 -5.99 7.86 8.83
N LEU A 198 -5.10 7.46 7.92
CA LEU A 198 -5.44 6.85 6.62
C LEU A 198 -5.88 5.38 6.72
N GLY A 199 -5.96 4.83 7.94
CA GLY A 199 -6.47 3.50 8.22
C GLY A 199 -5.42 2.39 8.24
N ASN A 200 -4.12 2.72 8.18
CA ASN A 200 -3.06 1.75 8.42
C ASN A 200 -2.66 1.76 9.91
N TYR A 201 -3.23 0.85 10.68
CA TYR A 201 -3.06 0.82 12.13
C TYR A 201 -1.72 0.23 12.59
N ASP A 202 -0.97 -0.43 11.69
CA ASP A 202 0.41 -0.85 11.98
C ASP A 202 1.27 0.38 12.31
N ALA A 203 0.94 1.54 11.75
CA ALA A 203 1.65 2.79 11.99
C ALA A 203 1.77 3.14 13.49
N TYR A 204 0.74 2.87 14.30
CA TYR A 204 0.79 3.09 15.75
C TYR A 204 1.44 1.94 16.52
N ALA A 205 1.45 0.71 15.98
CA ALA A 205 2.27 -0.36 16.52
C ALA A 205 3.78 -0.02 16.39
N HIS A 206 4.16 0.45 15.20
CA HIS A 206 5.48 0.98 14.88
C HIS A 206 5.86 2.16 15.79
N LEU A 207 4.99 3.17 15.91
CA LEU A 207 5.21 4.31 16.79
C LEU A 207 5.35 3.91 18.27
N GLY A 208 4.53 2.95 18.74
CA GLY A 208 4.60 2.43 20.10
C GLY A 208 5.95 1.79 20.41
N ALA A 209 6.39 0.89 19.52
CA ALA A 209 7.71 0.26 19.62
C ALA A 209 8.85 1.29 19.58
N TYR A 210 8.76 2.30 18.72
CA TYR A 210 9.73 3.40 18.67
C TYR A 210 9.84 4.12 20.03
N TYR A 211 8.73 4.54 20.63
CA TYR A 211 8.75 5.22 21.93
C TYR A 211 9.33 4.35 23.04
N ILE A 212 9.00 3.05 23.08
CA ILE A 212 9.61 2.11 24.03
C ILE A 212 11.12 2.04 23.81
N SER A 213 11.57 1.97 22.56
CA SER A 213 13.00 1.84 22.21
C SER A 213 13.86 3.03 22.64
N ILE A 214 13.25 4.20 22.87
CA ILE A 214 13.90 5.42 23.37
C ILE A 214 13.57 5.73 24.84
N ASN A 215 13.23 4.69 25.62
CA ASN A 215 12.93 4.76 27.06
C ASN A 215 11.70 5.63 27.42
N LYS A 216 10.73 5.78 26.50
CA LYS A 216 9.45 6.46 26.75
C LYS A 216 8.30 5.45 26.79
N ARG A 217 8.42 4.48 27.70
CA ARG A 217 7.56 3.28 27.78
C ARG A 217 6.07 3.61 27.83
N GLU A 218 5.64 4.50 28.71
CA GLU A 218 4.21 4.86 28.88
C GLU A 218 3.59 5.44 27.61
N GLN A 219 4.33 6.32 26.93
CA GLN A 219 3.90 6.88 25.64
C GLN A 219 3.77 5.77 24.59
N GLY A 220 4.74 4.85 24.56
CA GLY A 220 4.71 3.71 23.64
C GLY A 220 3.50 2.80 23.88
N ILE A 221 3.25 2.41 25.13
CA ILE A 221 2.08 1.62 25.54
C ILE A 221 0.78 2.29 25.11
N THR A 222 0.69 3.62 25.27
CA THR A 222 -0.50 4.39 24.85
C THR A 222 -0.78 4.23 23.34
N TYR A 223 0.25 4.25 22.50
CA TYR A 223 0.07 4.02 21.05
C TYR A 223 -0.24 2.57 20.71
N LEU A 224 0.38 1.59 21.40
CA LEU A 224 0.06 0.17 21.22
C LEU A 224 -1.40 -0.12 21.56
N LYS A 225 -1.92 0.38 22.69
CA LYS A 225 -3.34 0.24 23.07
C LYS A 225 -4.28 0.85 22.02
N LYS A 226 -3.93 2.01 21.46
CA LYS A 226 -4.70 2.65 20.37
C LYS A 226 -4.73 1.80 19.10
N ALA A 227 -3.61 1.18 18.72
CA ALA A 227 -3.54 0.27 17.57
C ALA A 227 -4.33 -1.03 17.83
N HIS A 228 -4.16 -1.63 19.00
CA HIS A 228 -4.88 -2.84 19.41
C HIS A 228 -6.41 -2.64 19.40
N LYS A 229 -6.91 -1.50 19.92
CA LYS A 229 -8.34 -1.14 19.86
C LYS A 229 -8.90 -1.07 18.43
N LYS A 230 -8.04 -0.91 17.42
CA LYS A 230 -8.40 -0.97 16.00
C LYS A 230 -8.21 -2.36 15.37
N GLY A 231 -8.00 -3.39 16.18
CA GLY A 231 -7.84 -4.77 15.77
C GLY A 231 -6.44 -5.12 15.24
N ASN A 232 -5.42 -4.30 15.55
CA ASN A 232 -4.06 -4.54 15.08
C ASN A 232 -3.40 -5.70 15.85
N ALA A 233 -3.05 -6.77 15.14
CA ALA A 233 -2.46 -7.99 15.73
C ALA A 233 -1.02 -7.76 16.23
N LYS A 234 -0.22 -6.95 15.52
CA LYS A 234 1.16 -6.64 15.95
C LYS A 234 1.17 -5.94 17.31
N ALA A 235 0.29 -4.96 17.49
CA ALA A 235 0.14 -4.26 18.76
C ALA A 235 -0.39 -5.16 19.88
N PHE A 236 -1.28 -6.11 19.57
CA PHE A 236 -1.75 -7.10 20.53
C PHE A 236 -0.60 -7.96 21.06
N ASN A 237 0.19 -8.55 20.16
CA ASN A 237 1.34 -9.37 20.55
C ASN A 237 2.36 -8.57 21.38
N MET A 238 2.67 -7.33 20.97
CA MET A 238 3.57 -6.47 21.73
C MET A 238 3.05 -6.11 23.13
N LEU A 239 1.73 -6.05 23.34
CA LEU A 239 1.17 -5.80 24.66
C LEU A 239 1.23 -7.05 25.56
N ILE A 240 1.10 -8.25 24.98
CA ILE A 240 1.34 -9.52 25.67
C ILE A 240 2.80 -9.62 26.10
N ASP A 241 3.75 -9.35 25.19
CA ASP A 241 5.19 -9.38 25.49
C ASP A 241 5.62 -8.37 26.58
N LEU A 242 4.74 -7.44 26.94
CA LEU A 242 4.93 -6.44 27.98
C LEU A 242 4.14 -6.71 29.26
N ASP A 243 3.43 -7.84 29.34
CA ASP A 243 2.53 -8.24 30.43
C ASP A 243 1.39 -7.23 30.69
N LEU A 244 0.78 -6.70 29.63
CA LEU A 244 -0.26 -5.67 29.70
C LEU A 244 -1.66 -6.13 29.23
N LEU A 245 -1.79 -7.40 28.87
CA LEU A 245 -3.02 -8.10 28.48
C LEU A 245 -2.94 -9.56 28.95
#